data_AF-A0A4P9VU81-F1
#
_entry.id   AF-A0A4P9VU81-F1
#
_cell.length_a   1.000
_cell.length_b   1.000
_cell.length_c   1.000
_cell.angle_alpha   90.00
_cell.angle_beta   90.00
_cell.angle_gamma   90.00
#
_symmetry.space_group_name_H-M   'P 1'
#
loop_
_entity.id
_entity.type
_entity.pdbx_description
1 polymer ?
#
loop_
_entity_poly.entity_id
_entity_poly.type
_entity_poly.pdbx_seq_one_letter_code
_entity_poly.pdbx_strand_id
1 'polypeptide(L)'
;MILTGNIQGILLTGLTSAGVDLFENYVDRTGDIQTACLLLSTVVPRRFVDYRVDDWVENYRFLLDRWQMYNIRAQFDIARRRHVSGEALGTLAVAANFAANVPPQVYVRCNFCNQPIVNSPFASPMARKGIMQSPGSITCCPNCRKPLPRCALCLLHLGTPAENMQFFNRKPGLSDTLERKDRPKPAGFDLWFTWCQTCRHGGHAVHILDWFSRHQECPVADCKCRCSDSPTGYKR
;
A
#
# COMPACT_ATOMS: atom_id res chain seq x y z
N MET A 1 -12.71 32.25 26.13
CA MET A 1 -11.78 31.17 25.77
C MET A 1 -11.89 30.77 24.31
N ILE A 2 -13.10 30.46 23.80
CA ILE A 2 -13.36 30.20 22.37
C ILE A 2 -12.96 31.39 21.50
N LEU A 3 -13.56 32.55 21.72
CA LEU A 3 -13.26 33.80 20.97
C LEU A 3 -11.80 34.23 21.02
N THR A 4 -11.06 33.81 22.05
CA THR A 4 -9.65 34.14 22.22
C THR A 4 -8.72 33.06 21.64
N GLY A 5 -9.26 31.98 21.07
CA GLY A 5 -8.48 30.84 20.55
C GLY A 5 -7.59 30.17 21.60
N ASN A 6 -7.97 30.17 22.89
CA ASN A 6 -7.15 29.57 23.95
C ASN A 6 -7.37 28.05 23.98
N ILE A 7 -6.41 27.29 23.47
CA ILE A 7 -6.49 25.84 23.31
C ILE A 7 -6.79 25.08 24.62
N GLN A 8 -6.47 25.64 25.79
CA GLN A 8 -6.83 25.04 27.09
C GLN A 8 -8.36 24.95 27.29
N GLY A 9 -9.13 25.74 26.55
CA GLY A 9 -10.59 25.65 26.49
C GLY A 9 -11.11 24.29 25.99
N ILE A 10 -10.24 23.46 25.39
CA ILE A 10 -10.60 22.11 24.94
C ILE A 10 -11.12 21.23 26.08
N LEU A 11 -10.68 21.46 27.32
CA LEU A 11 -11.16 20.75 28.50
C LEU A 11 -12.66 20.99 28.77
N LEU A 12 -13.19 22.13 28.33
CA LEU A 12 -14.59 22.50 28.49
C LEU A 12 -15.42 22.19 27.24
N THR A 13 -14.87 22.45 26.05
CA THR A 13 -15.60 22.24 24.79
C THR A 13 -15.57 20.78 24.33
N GLY A 14 -14.54 20.03 24.74
CA GLY A 14 -14.18 18.75 24.14
C GLY A 14 -13.87 18.87 22.65
N LEU A 15 -13.78 17.71 22.00
CA LEU A 15 -13.70 17.59 20.54
C LEU A 15 -15.13 17.51 19.96
N THR A 16 -15.90 18.58 20.13
CA THR A 16 -17.28 18.76 19.63
C THR A 16 -17.33 19.93 18.64
N SER A 17 -18.51 20.31 18.13
CA SER A 17 -18.66 21.53 17.30
C SER A 17 -18.14 22.79 17.99
N ALA A 18 -18.42 22.98 19.28
CA ALA A 18 -17.86 24.09 20.07
C ALA A 18 -16.32 24.02 20.18
N GLY A 19 -15.77 22.80 20.13
CA GLY A 19 -14.33 22.59 20.03
C GLY A 19 -13.78 23.03 18.67
N VAL A 20 -14.50 22.78 17.58
CA VAL A 20 -14.11 23.29 16.26
C VAL A 20 -14.10 24.82 16.24
N ASP A 21 -15.09 25.48 16.84
CA ASP A 21 -15.11 26.95 16.96
C ASP A 21 -13.92 27.50 17.76
N LEU A 22 -13.49 26.76 18.80
CA LEU A 22 -12.26 27.08 19.52
C LEU A 22 -11.03 26.96 18.62
N PHE A 23 -10.96 25.87 17.83
CA PHE A 23 -9.85 25.61 16.93
C PHE A 23 -9.79 26.59 15.75
N GLU A 24 -10.91 27.08 15.24
CA GLU A 24 -10.95 28.13 14.22
C GLU A 24 -10.22 29.38 14.71
N ASN A 25 -10.63 29.92 15.86
CA ASN A 25 -9.99 31.09 16.47
C ASN A 25 -8.53 30.82 16.86
N TYR A 26 -8.19 29.58 17.24
CA TYR A 26 -6.81 29.19 17.53
C TYR A 26 -5.95 29.20 16.26
N VAL A 27 -6.43 28.60 15.17
CA VAL A 27 -5.75 28.54 13.87
C VAL A 27 -5.59 29.95 13.31
N ASP A 28 -6.63 30.77 13.31
CA ASP A 28 -6.58 32.15 12.81
C ASP A 28 -5.52 33.00 13.53
N ARG A 29 -5.32 32.77 14.83
CA ARG A 29 -4.36 33.51 15.63
C ARG A 29 -2.92 32.99 15.51
N THR A 30 -2.75 31.68 15.37
CA THR A 30 -1.44 31.02 15.50
C THR A 30 -0.86 30.51 14.19
N GLY A 31 -1.72 30.24 13.20
CA GLY A 31 -1.39 29.50 12.00
C GLY A 31 -1.11 28.00 12.24
N ASP A 32 -1.26 27.48 13.46
CA ASP A 32 -0.98 26.07 13.77
C ASP A 32 -2.12 25.15 13.32
N ILE A 33 -2.15 24.92 12.00
CA ILE A 33 -3.09 24.03 11.33
C ILE A 33 -2.82 22.55 11.67
N GLN A 34 -1.57 22.21 12.00
CA GLN A 34 -1.15 20.84 12.29
C GLN A 34 -1.84 20.33 13.55
N THR A 35 -1.81 21.10 14.63
CA THR A 35 -2.43 20.73 15.90
C THR A 35 -3.94 20.54 15.73
N ALA A 36 -4.62 21.46 15.01
CA ALA A 36 -6.04 21.34 14.70
C ALA A 36 -6.36 20.06 13.90
N CYS A 37 -5.59 19.79 12.84
CA CYS A 37 -5.79 18.61 11.98
C CYS A 37 -5.58 17.30 12.73
N LEU A 38 -4.51 17.19 13.54
CA LEU A 38 -4.19 15.98 14.29
C LEU A 38 -5.26 15.62 15.32
N LEU A 39 -5.80 16.62 16.02
CA LEU A 39 -6.82 16.39 17.04
C LEU A 39 -8.19 16.14 16.44
N LEU A 40 -8.66 17.00 15.54
CA LEU A 40 -10.03 16.94 15.02
C LEU A 40 -10.24 15.77 14.05
N SER A 41 -9.19 15.29 13.37
CA SER A 41 -9.26 14.08 12.54
C SER A 41 -9.58 12.80 13.34
N THR A 42 -9.47 12.83 14.68
CA THR A 42 -9.86 11.68 15.52
C THR A 42 -11.38 11.56 15.70
N VAL A 43 -12.12 12.65 15.48
CA VAL A 43 -13.56 12.72 15.67
C VAL A 43 -14.32 13.11 14.40
N VAL A 44 -13.74 13.85 13.46
CA VAL A 44 -14.36 14.23 12.18
C VAL A 44 -13.77 13.39 11.04
N PRO A 45 -14.60 12.79 10.16
CA PRO A 45 -16.07 12.88 10.09
C PRO A 45 -16.82 11.82 10.92
N ARG A 46 -16.12 11.00 11.72
CA ARG A 46 -16.71 9.80 12.35
C ARG A 46 -17.82 10.08 13.36
N ARG A 47 -17.66 11.08 14.22
CA ARG A 47 -18.63 11.46 15.27
C ARG A 47 -19.58 12.54 14.79
N PHE A 48 -19.09 13.47 13.97
CA PHE A 48 -19.85 14.53 13.33
C PHE A 48 -19.07 15.04 12.11
N VAL A 49 -19.73 15.80 11.26
CA VAL A 49 -19.16 16.38 10.04
C VAL A 49 -19.01 17.89 10.22
N ASP A 50 -17.88 18.45 9.82
CA ASP A 50 -17.62 19.89 9.79
C ASP A 50 -16.66 20.22 8.64
N TYR A 51 -17.10 21.09 7.71
CA TYR A 51 -16.35 21.40 6.49
C TYR A 51 -15.02 22.10 6.78
N ARG A 52 -14.94 22.89 7.86
CA ARG A 52 -13.72 23.61 8.23
C ARG A 52 -12.59 22.64 8.51
N VAL A 53 -12.90 21.50 9.13
CA VAL A 53 -11.90 20.46 9.42
C VAL A 53 -11.40 19.80 8.14
N ASP A 54 -12.27 19.57 7.16
CA ASP A 54 -11.84 19.05 5.86
C ASP A 54 -10.93 20.04 5.13
N ASP A 55 -11.29 21.33 5.11
CA ASP A 55 -10.47 22.39 4.53
C ASP A 55 -9.11 22.50 5.24
N TRP A 56 -9.08 22.45 6.57
CA TRP A 56 -7.84 22.47 7.34
C TRP A 56 -6.95 21.28 7.00
N VAL A 57 -7.53 20.08 6.85
CA VAL A 57 -6.79 18.89 6.45
C VAL A 57 -6.19 19.04 5.06
N GLU A 58 -6.92 19.57 4.08
CA GLU A 58 -6.38 19.82 2.74
C GLU A 58 -5.27 20.88 2.77
N ASN A 59 -5.42 21.94 3.57
CA ASN A 59 -4.37 22.95 3.73
C ASN A 59 -3.10 22.37 4.38
N TYR A 60 -3.25 21.52 5.41
CA TYR A 60 -2.11 20.85 6.03
C TYR A 60 -1.42 19.88 5.07
N ARG A 61 -2.19 19.12 4.28
CA ARG A 61 -1.70 18.27 3.19
C ARG A 61 -0.90 19.06 2.16
N PHE A 62 -1.42 20.20 1.71
CA PHE A 62 -0.75 21.08 0.76
C PHE A 62 0.58 21.63 1.34
N LEU A 63 0.57 22.01 2.62
CA LEU A 63 1.77 22.47 3.31
C LEU A 63 2.86 21.38 3.34
N LEU A 64 2.49 20.16 3.74
CA LEU A 64 3.40 19.02 3.78
C LEU A 64 3.95 18.67 2.39
N ASP A 65 3.12 18.72 1.35
CA ASP A 65 3.55 18.46 -0.03
C ASP A 65 4.53 19.52 -0.53
N ARG A 66 4.28 20.79 -0.22
CA ARG A 66 5.17 21.90 -0.58
C ARG A 66 6.52 21.80 0.11
N TRP A 67 6.55 21.26 1.33
CA TRP A 67 7.78 20.96 2.06
C TRP A 67 8.39 19.60 1.69
N GLN A 68 7.80 18.89 0.73
CA GLN A 68 8.22 17.55 0.30
C GLN A 68 8.24 16.52 1.43
N MET A 69 7.43 16.73 2.47
CA MET A 69 7.28 15.84 3.62
C MET A 69 6.27 14.71 3.33
N TYR A 70 6.42 14.05 2.18
CA TYR A 70 5.46 13.07 1.67
C TYR A 70 5.26 11.88 2.62
N ASN A 71 6.32 11.43 3.29
CA ASN A 71 6.25 10.33 4.26
C ASN A 71 5.38 10.71 5.48
N ILE A 72 5.51 11.95 5.96
CA ILE A 72 4.73 12.45 7.09
C ILE A 72 3.26 12.62 6.68
N ARG A 73 3.01 13.17 5.49
CA ARG A 73 1.66 13.24 4.92
C ARG A 73 1.02 11.86 4.83
N ALA A 74 1.74 10.87 4.29
CA ALA A 74 1.24 9.51 4.18
C ALA A 74 0.91 8.89 5.55
N GLN A 75 1.76 9.09 6.57
CA GLN A 75 1.50 8.65 7.93
C GLN A 75 0.24 9.31 8.52
N PHE A 76 0.09 10.62 8.35
CA PHE A 76 -1.10 11.36 8.75
C PHE A 76 -2.37 10.82 8.07
N ASP A 77 -2.33 10.59 6.77
CA ASP A 77 -3.46 10.04 5.99
C ASP A 77 -3.84 8.62 6.41
N ILE A 78 -2.86 7.78 6.79
CA ILE A 78 -3.10 6.44 7.34
C ILE A 78 -3.73 6.53 8.73
N ALA A 79 -3.22 7.42 9.60
CA ALA A 79 -3.75 7.63 10.94
C ALA A 79 -5.20 8.14 10.89
N ARG A 80 -5.47 9.18 10.10
CA ARG A 80 -6.83 9.72 9.89
C ARG A 80 -7.80 8.65 9.42
N ARG A 81 -7.42 7.81 8.44
CA ARG A 81 -8.27 6.71 7.94
C ARG A 81 -8.72 5.73 9.01
N ARG A 82 -7.88 5.40 10.00
CA ARG A 82 -8.28 4.52 11.11
C ARG A 82 -9.45 5.09 11.92
N HIS A 83 -9.51 6.41 12.02
CA HIS A 83 -10.61 7.09 12.69
C HIS A 83 -11.83 7.22 11.80
N VAL A 84 -11.70 7.19 10.47
CA VAL A 84 -12.85 7.24 9.54
C VAL A 84 -13.50 5.86 9.33
N SER A 85 -12.72 4.78 9.26
CA SER A 85 -13.17 3.44 8.83
C SER A 85 -13.75 2.53 9.94
N GLY A 86 -14.15 3.08 11.10
CA GLY A 86 -14.83 2.28 12.13
C GLY A 86 -16.28 1.99 11.74
N GLU A 87 -16.83 0.82 12.09
CA GLU A 87 -18.27 0.53 12.00
C GLU A 87 -19.04 1.73 12.57
N ALA A 88 -19.77 2.41 11.70
CA ALA A 88 -20.57 3.55 12.08
C ALA A 88 -21.59 3.09 13.12
N LEU A 89 -21.48 3.61 14.34
CA LEU A 89 -22.52 3.51 15.33
C LEU A 89 -23.72 4.28 14.79
N GLY A 90 -24.68 3.58 14.16
CA GLY A 90 -26.02 4.08 13.87
C GLY A 90 -26.12 5.37 13.06
N THR A 91 -26.69 5.25 11.85
CA THR A 91 -27.61 6.26 11.29
C THR A 91 -27.05 7.55 10.66
N LEU A 92 -25.77 7.67 10.33
CA LEU A 92 -25.29 8.75 9.44
C LEU A 92 -24.40 8.22 8.30
N ALA A 93 -25.06 7.66 7.30
CA ALA A 93 -24.46 7.14 6.06
C ALA A 93 -23.80 8.21 5.15
N VAL A 94 -23.78 9.48 5.56
CA VAL A 94 -23.24 10.59 4.75
C VAL A 94 -21.70 10.63 4.80
N ALA A 95 -21.08 10.20 5.91
CA ALA A 95 -19.62 10.13 6.04
C ALA A 95 -18.98 8.94 5.29
N ALA A 96 -19.80 8.01 4.77
CA ALA A 96 -19.32 6.85 4.03
C ALA A 96 -18.73 7.22 2.65
N ASN A 97 -19.07 8.39 2.10
CA ASN A 97 -18.60 8.81 0.77
C ASN A 97 -17.15 9.33 0.77
N PHE A 98 -16.68 9.95 1.85
CA PHE A 98 -15.28 10.36 2.00
C PHE A 98 -14.37 9.22 2.47
N ALA A 99 -14.97 8.20 3.08
CA ALA A 99 -14.32 7.03 3.66
C ALA A 99 -14.27 5.82 2.73
N ALA A 100 -14.83 5.92 1.51
CA ALA A 100 -14.88 4.82 0.58
C ALA A 100 -13.45 4.30 0.35
N ASN A 101 -13.20 3.09 0.87
CA ASN A 101 -12.00 2.28 0.64
C ASN A 101 -11.38 2.70 -0.68
N VAL A 102 -10.21 3.34 -0.68
CA VAL A 102 -9.52 3.68 -1.92
C VAL A 102 -9.44 2.38 -2.70
N PRO A 103 -10.21 2.22 -3.79
CA PRO A 103 -10.27 0.94 -4.47
C PRO A 103 -8.86 0.64 -4.95
N PRO A 104 -8.45 -0.64 -4.96
CA PRO A 104 -7.14 -1.02 -5.49
C PRO A 104 -6.95 -0.37 -6.86
N GLN A 105 -6.01 0.57 -6.95
CA GLN A 105 -5.81 1.36 -8.17
C GLN A 105 -5.10 0.55 -9.26
N VAL A 106 -4.54 -0.61 -8.88
CA VAL A 106 -3.81 -1.52 -9.77
C VAL A 106 -4.34 -2.93 -9.56
N TYR A 107 -4.66 -3.62 -10.67
CA TYR A 107 -5.11 -5.00 -10.68
C TYR A 107 -4.32 -5.80 -11.72
N VAL A 108 -3.94 -7.03 -11.37
CA VAL A 108 -3.29 -7.95 -12.30
C VAL A 108 -4.36 -8.59 -13.20
N ARG A 109 -4.17 -8.59 -14.52
CA ARG A 109 -5.08 -9.18 -15.51
C ARG A 109 -4.46 -10.40 -16.17
N CYS A 110 -5.31 -11.36 -16.55
CA CYS A 110 -4.86 -12.52 -17.33
C CYS A 110 -4.53 -12.11 -18.76
N ASN A 111 -3.33 -12.46 -19.25
CA ASN A 111 -2.91 -12.18 -20.63
C ASN A 111 -3.79 -12.86 -21.71
N PHE A 112 -4.63 -13.84 -21.33
CA PHE A 112 -5.45 -14.57 -22.28
C PHE A 112 -6.91 -14.11 -22.35
N CYS A 113 -7.60 -14.02 -21.21
CA CYS A 113 -9.01 -13.59 -21.18
C CYS A 113 -9.18 -12.12 -20.76
N ASN A 114 -8.08 -11.44 -20.40
CA ASN A 114 -8.06 -10.08 -19.90
C ASN A 114 -8.93 -9.83 -18.66
N GLN A 115 -9.34 -10.88 -17.95
CA GLN A 115 -10.11 -10.75 -16.72
C GLN A 115 -9.14 -10.61 -15.52
N PRO A 116 -9.52 -9.87 -14.46
CA PRO A 116 -8.69 -9.73 -13.27
C PRO A 116 -8.34 -11.10 -12.66
N ILE A 117 -7.08 -11.28 -12.26
CA ILE A 117 -6.61 -12.50 -11.58
C ILE A 117 -6.87 -12.43 -10.06
N VAL A 118 -7.28 -11.26 -9.56
CA VAL A 118 -7.53 -11.04 -8.12
C VAL A 118 -8.67 -11.92 -7.60
N ASN A 119 -8.35 -12.75 -6.61
CA ASN A 119 -9.27 -13.01 -5.50
C ASN A 119 -9.31 -11.70 -4.71
N SER A 120 -10.43 -10.98 -4.68
CA SER A 120 -10.54 -9.79 -3.85
C SER A 120 -10.25 -10.16 -2.39
N PRO A 121 -9.23 -9.59 -1.73
CA PRO A 121 -9.11 -9.71 -0.27
C PRO A 121 -10.26 -8.97 0.45
N PHE A 122 -11.08 -8.21 -0.30
CA PHE A 122 -12.31 -7.56 0.14
C PHE A 122 -13.59 -8.27 -0.34
N ALA A 123 -13.51 -9.43 -1.00
CA ALA A 123 -14.69 -10.28 -1.16
C ALA A 123 -14.97 -10.88 0.22
N SER A 124 -16.10 -10.49 0.79
CA SER A 124 -16.58 -10.79 2.14
C SER A 124 -16.11 -12.14 2.71
N PRO A 125 -15.71 -12.19 4.00
CA PRO A 125 -15.38 -13.43 4.71
C PRO A 125 -16.52 -14.46 4.81
N MET A 126 -17.71 -14.15 4.29
CA MET A 126 -18.94 -14.88 4.59
C MET A 126 -19.25 -16.04 3.62
N ALA A 127 -18.39 -16.31 2.63
CA ALA A 127 -18.67 -17.34 1.61
C ALA A 127 -17.70 -18.53 1.58
N ARG A 128 -16.94 -18.80 2.66
CA ARG A 128 -16.18 -20.07 2.79
C ARG A 128 -16.23 -20.64 4.21
N LYS A 129 -17.39 -21.16 4.60
CA LYS A 129 -17.42 -22.26 5.59
C LYS A 129 -16.86 -23.49 4.89
N GLY A 130 -15.64 -23.89 5.23
CA GLY A 130 -15.08 -25.17 4.86
C GLY A 130 -13.67 -25.08 4.30
N ILE A 131 -12.75 -25.73 5.03
CA ILE A 131 -11.37 -26.04 4.68
C ILE A 131 -10.39 -24.87 4.88
N MET A 132 -9.65 -25.00 5.97
CA MET A 132 -8.37 -24.36 6.25
C MET A 132 -7.39 -24.69 5.11
N GLN A 133 -7.41 -23.90 4.04
CA GLN A 133 -6.38 -23.93 3.02
C GLN A 133 -5.43 -22.78 3.33
N SER A 134 -4.17 -23.12 3.59
CA SER A 134 -3.03 -22.23 3.34
C SER A 134 -3.23 -21.47 2.02
N PRO A 135 -2.67 -20.26 1.86
CA PRO A 135 -2.82 -19.50 0.60
C PRO A 135 -2.31 -20.33 -0.57
N GLY A 136 -3.22 -21.06 -1.22
CA GLY A 136 -2.89 -22.04 -2.24
C GLY A 136 -2.35 -21.32 -3.46
N SER A 137 -1.23 -21.80 -4.00
CA SER A 137 -0.59 -21.22 -5.18
C SER A 137 -1.57 -21.18 -6.36
N ILE A 138 -2.01 -19.99 -6.75
CA ILE A 138 -2.75 -19.81 -8.00
C ILE A 138 -1.74 -20.01 -9.13
N THR A 139 -1.85 -21.15 -9.83
CA THR A 139 -1.01 -21.49 -10.99
C THR A 139 -1.74 -21.25 -12.32
N CYS A 140 -3.05 -21.02 -12.28
CA CYS A 140 -3.89 -20.77 -13.45
C CYS A 140 -4.88 -19.62 -13.22
N CYS A 141 -5.36 -19.01 -14.30
CA CYS A 141 -6.38 -17.97 -14.25
C CYS A 141 -7.70 -18.53 -13.68
N PRO A 142 -8.35 -17.88 -12.70
CA PRO A 142 -9.60 -18.37 -12.13
C PRO A 142 -10.77 -18.33 -13.12
N ASN A 143 -10.71 -17.49 -14.15
CA ASN A 143 -11.79 -17.31 -15.12
C ASN A 143 -11.65 -18.25 -16.33
N CYS A 144 -10.48 -18.29 -16.98
CA CYS A 144 -10.28 -19.08 -18.20
C CYS A 144 -9.39 -20.33 -18.03
N ARG A 145 -8.90 -20.60 -16.81
CA ARG A 145 -8.05 -21.76 -16.46
C ARG A 145 -6.70 -21.87 -17.19
N LYS A 146 -6.36 -20.92 -18.06
CA LYS A 146 -5.03 -20.87 -18.70
C LYS A 146 -3.91 -20.61 -17.68
N PRO A 147 -2.70 -21.17 -17.88
CA PRO A 147 -1.61 -21.06 -16.93
C PRO A 147 -1.19 -19.61 -16.74
N LEU A 148 -0.81 -19.26 -15.50
CA LEU A 148 -0.28 -17.94 -15.20
C LEU A 148 1.17 -17.79 -15.70
N PRO A 149 1.68 -16.55 -15.82
CA PRO A 149 3.08 -16.32 -16.16
C PRO A 149 4.03 -17.09 -15.24
N ARG A 150 5.10 -17.63 -15.84
CA ARG A 150 6.16 -18.34 -15.14
C ARG A 150 7.39 -17.45 -15.01
N CYS A 151 8.13 -17.63 -13.92
CA CYS A 151 9.43 -17.02 -13.76
C CYS A 151 10.38 -17.53 -14.84
N ALA A 152 11.07 -16.61 -15.53
CA ALA A 152 12.01 -16.95 -16.59
C ALA A 152 13.19 -17.84 -16.13
N LEU A 153 13.49 -17.86 -14.83
CA LEU A 153 14.60 -18.63 -14.26
C LEU A 153 14.14 -19.93 -13.60
N CYS A 154 13.24 -19.87 -12.63
CA CYS A 154 12.83 -21.08 -11.89
C CYS A 154 11.60 -21.77 -12.48
N LEU A 155 10.97 -21.20 -13.52
CA LEU A 155 9.81 -21.75 -14.23
C LEU A 155 8.55 -21.98 -13.38
N LEU A 156 8.54 -21.56 -12.12
CA LEU A 156 7.38 -21.57 -11.24
C LEU A 156 6.42 -20.42 -11.57
N HIS A 157 5.13 -20.61 -11.30
CA HIS A 157 4.07 -19.67 -11.66
C HIS A 157 4.00 -18.48 -10.67
N LEU A 158 3.43 -17.35 -11.13
CA LEU A 158 3.19 -16.12 -10.37
C LEU A 158 2.67 -16.29 -8.92
N GLY A 159 1.86 -17.31 -8.64
CA GLY A 159 1.31 -17.57 -7.30
C GLY A 159 2.08 -18.58 -6.45
N THR A 160 3.18 -19.13 -6.94
CA THR A 160 4.01 -20.08 -6.20
C THR A 160 5.09 -19.29 -5.45
N PRO A 161 5.13 -19.34 -4.10
CA PRO A 161 6.24 -18.71 -3.39
C PRO A 161 7.57 -19.26 -3.91
N ALA A 162 8.61 -18.44 -3.93
CA ALA A 162 9.96 -18.93 -4.17
C ALA A 162 10.43 -19.74 -2.94
N GLU A 163 9.84 -20.91 -2.71
CA GLU A 163 10.14 -21.80 -1.57
C GLU A 163 11.61 -22.26 -1.58
N ASN A 164 12.32 -22.00 -2.67
CA ASN A 164 13.72 -22.37 -2.91
C ASN A 164 14.74 -21.27 -2.57
N MET A 165 14.43 -20.36 -1.65
CA MET A 165 15.44 -19.45 -1.08
C MET A 165 16.68 -20.17 -0.49
N GLN A 166 16.59 -21.48 -0.25
CA GLN A 166 17.73 -22.28 0.22
C GLN A 166 18.70 -22.68 -0.90
N PHE A 167 18.28 -22.71 -2.17
CA PHE A 167 19.13 -23.18 -3.28
C PHE A 167 19.93 -22.04 -3.93
N PHE A 168 19.35 -20.85 -4.07
CA PHE A 168 20.04 -19.70 -4.70
C PHE A 168 20.95 -18.92 -3.74
N ASN A 169 20.83 -19.13 -2.42
CA ASN A 169 21.69 -18.49 -1.42
C ASN A 169 22.86 -19.39 -0.96
N ARG A 170 23.05 -20.57 -1.57
CA ARG A 170 24.24 -21.39 -1.36
C ARG A 170 25.38 -20.80 -2.19
N LYS A 171 26.25 -20.00 -1.54
CA LYS A 171 27.64 -19.92 -1.99
C LYS A 171 28.21 -21.35 -1.96
N PRO A 172 28.71 -21.90 -3.08
CA PRO A 172 29.34 -23.23 -3.05
C PRO A 172 30.63 -23.10 -2.24
N GLY A 173 30.66 -23.64 -1.02
CA GLY A 173 31.90 -23.74 -0.23
C GLY A 173 31.83 -23.52 1.29
N LEU A 174 30.69 -23.21 1.90
CA LEU A 174 30.61 -23.14 3.37
C LEU A 174 29.82 -24.32 3.95
N SER A 175 30.52 -25.13 4.75
CA SER A 175 30.00 -26.26 5.50
C SER A 175 28.86 -25.86 6.43
N ASP A 176 27.90 -26.77 6.54
CA ASP A 176 26.66 -26.70 7.31
C ASP A 176 26.90 -26.80 8.82
N THR A 177 27.62 -25.84 9.39
CA THR A 177 27.78 -25.72 10.83
C THR A 177 27.80 -24.25 11.23
N LEU A 178 26.83 -23.90 12.10
CA LEU A 178 26.65 -22.66 12.86
C LEU A 178 25.59 -21.66 12.33
N GLU A 179 24.53 -21.55 13.14
CA GLU A 179 23.69 -20.36 13.39
C GLU A 179 22.67 -19.93 12.32
N ARG A 180 21.47 -20.51 12.47
CA ARG A 180 20.25 -20.25 11.68
C ARG A 180 19.49 -18.96 12.08
N LYS A 181 20.02 -18.12 12.98
CA LYS A 181 19.23 -17.07 13.67
C LYS A 181 19.32 -15.65 13.08
N ASP A 182 20.33 -15.33 12.27
CA ASP A 182 20.57 -13.96 11.75
C ASP A 182 20.44 -13.79 10.23
N ARG A 183 19.79 -14.72 9.51
CA ARG A 183 19.48 -14.47 8.09
C ARG A 183 18.33 -13.47 8.00
N PRO A 184 18.49 -12.31 7.32
CA PRO A 184 17.38 -11.39 7.11
C PRO A 184 16.29 -12.15 6.37
N LYS A 185 15.10 -12.22 6.98
CA LYS A 185 13.93 -12.74 6.27
C LYS A 185 13.80 -11.88 5.01
N PRO A 186 13.62 -12.48 3.82
CA PRO A 186 13.40 -11.73 2.59
C PRO A 186 12.31 -10.70 2.88
N ALA A 187 12.59 -9.45 2.54
CA ALA A 187 11.57 -8.44 2.61
C ALA A 187 10.40 -8.90 1.73
N GLY A 188 9.16 -8.53 2.07
CA GLY A 188 7.99 -8.99 1.31
C GLY A 188 8.11 -8.78 -0.21
N PHE A 189 8.91 -7.80 -0.64
CA PHE A 189 9.24 -7.51 -2.04
C PHE A 189 10.01 -8.62 -2.76
N ASP A 190 10.93 -9.33 -2.11
CA ASP A 190 11.76 -10.36 -2.76
C ASP A 190 10.92 -11.54 -3.28
N LEU A 191 9.74 -11.73 -2.69
CA LEU A 191 8.74 -12.72 -3.05
C LEU A 191 7.79 -12.23 -4.15
N TRP A 192 7.84 -10.95 -4.52
CA TRP A 192 6.97 -10.40 -5.56
C TRP A 192 7.38 -10.91 -6.93
N PHE A 193 6.45 -10.90 -7.86
CA PHE A 193 6.76 -11.13 -9.26
C PHE A 193 6.95 -9.78 -9.95
N THR A 194 8.04 -9.67 -10.70
CA THR A 194 8.44 -8.47 -11.41
C THR A 194 8.48 -8.78 -12.91
N TRP A 195 8.27 -7.76 -13.74
CA TRP A 195 8.32 -7.90 -15.19
C TRP A 195 8.88 -6.64 -15.84
N CYS A 196 9.53 -6.82 -16.98
CA CYS A 196 9.93 -5.71 -17.83
C CYS A 196 8.71 -5.14 -18.56
N GLN A 197 8.55 -3.82 -18.57
CA GLN A 197 7.47 -3.18 -19.32
C GLN A 197 7.66 -3.23 -20.83
N THR A 198 8.91 -3.42 -21.30
CA THR A 198 9.26 -3.50 -22.72
C THR A 198 9.03 -4.90 -23.29
N CYS A 199 9.70 -5.92 -22.75
CA CYS A 199 9.60 -7.29 -23.29
C CYS A 199 8.53 -8.16 -22.62
N ARG A 200 7.91 -7.69 -21.52
CA ARG A 200 6.89 -8.41 -20.72
C ARG A 200 7.38 -9.73 -20.10
N HIS A 201 8.66 -10.05 -20.20
CA HIS A 201 9.27 -11.15 -19.48
C HIS A 201 9.56 -10.76 -18.03
N GLY A 202 9.58 -11.76 -17.14
CA GLY A 202 9.66 -11.51 -15.71
C GLY A 202 9.85 -12.76 -14.88
N GLY A 203 9.75 -12.58 -13.57
CA GLY A 203 9.92 -13.64 -12.60
C GLY A 203 9.90 -13.14 -11.16
N HIS A 204 10.16 -14.03 -10.22
CA HIS A 204 10.32 -13.64 -8.82
C HIS A 204 11.42 -12.59 -8.69
N ALA A 205 11.15 -11.53 -7.93
CA ALA A 205 12.02 -10.37 -7.76
C ALA A 205 13.42 -10.82 -7.36
N VAL A 206 13.54 -11.75 -6.41
CA VAL A 206 14.84 -12.31 -6.00
C VAL A 206 15.65 -12.91 -7.15
N HIS A 207 15.03 -13.68 -8.05
CA HIS A 207 15.71 -14.30 -9.18
C HIS A 207 16.08 -13.27 -10.26
N ILE A 208 15.17 -12.34 -10.53
CA ILE A 208 15.38 -11.31 -11.55
C ILE A 208 16.47 -10.33 -11.11
N LEU A 209 16.46 -9.91 -9.83
CA LEU A 209 17.50 -9.06 -9.26
C LEU A 209 18.87 -9.76 -9.22
N ASP A 210 18.95 -11.04 -8.81
CA ASP A 210 20.21 -11.79 -8.85
C ASP A 210 20.73 -11.96 -10.28
N TRP A 211 19.87 -12.22 -11.26
CA TRP A 211 20.26 -12.29 -12.67
C TRP A 211 20.92 -11.00 -13.16
N PHE A 212 20.26 -9.86 -12.93
CA PHE A 212 20.75 -8.54 -13.35
C PHE A 212 21.94 -8.04 -12.53
N SER A 213 22.31 -8.70 -11.43
CA SER A 213 23.59 -8.44 -10.75
C SER A 213 24.81 -8.88 -11.57
N ARG A 214 24.62 -9.79 -12.54
CA ARG A 214 25.69 -10.39 -13.36
C ARG A 214 25.46 -10.31 -14.87
N HIS A 215 24.24 -9.94 -15.30
CA HIS A 215 23.83 -9.92 -16.71
C HIS A 215 23.15 -8.61 -17.05
N GLN A 216 23.25 -8.16 -18.31
CA GLN A 216 22.61 -6.92 -18.81
C GLN A 216 21.41 -7.20 -19.73
N GLU A 217 21.22 -8.43 -20.16
CA GLU A 217 20.16 -8.84 -21.09
C GLU A 217 19.14 -9.76 -20.42
N CYS A 218 17.95 -9.83 -21.00
CA CYS A 218 16.83 -10.62 -20.50
C CYS A 218 17.20 -12.11 -20.40
N PRO A 219 16.82 -12.83 -19.31
CA PRO A 219 17.09 -14.26 -19.16
C PRO A 219 16.32 -15.17 -20.13
N VAL A 220 15.39 -14.63 -20.91
CA VAL A 220 14.63 -15.40 -21.91
C VAL A 220 15.46 -15.50 -23.19
N ALA A 221 15.63 -16.73 -23.69
CA ALA A 221 16.34 -17.00 -24.94
C ALA A 221 15.85 -16.10 -26.08
N ASP A 222 16.80 -15.64 -26.90
CA ASP A 222 16.58 -14.75 -28.05
C ASP A 222 16.00 -13.35 -27.72
N CYS A 223 15.84 -13.00 -26.44
CA CYS A 223 15.40 -11.68 -26.01
C CYS A 223 16.60 -10.76 -25.69
N LYS A 224 16.91 -9.82 -26.58
CA LYS A 224 18.00 -8.84 -26.42
C LYS A 224 17.63 -7.61 -25.58
N CYS A 225 16.56 -7.68 -24.80
CA CYS A 225 16.05 -6.55 -24.02
C CYS A 225 16.94 -6.28 -22.81
N ARG A 226 17.39 -5.03 -22.63
CA ARG A 226 18.10 -4.56 -21.43
C ARG A 226 17.11 -4.13 -20.36
N CYS A 227 16.54 -5.09 -19.66
CA CYS A 227 15.39 -4.84 -18.77
C CYS A 227 15.74 -4.03 -17.51
N SER A 228 17.00 -4.00 -17.10
CA SER A 228 17.50 -3.25 -15.93
C SER A 228 17.77 -1.78 -16.21
N ASP A 229 17.89 -1.40 -17.48
CA ASP A 229 18.20 -0.03 -17.86
C ASP A 229 16.92 0.82 -17.80
N SER A 230 17.03 2.02 -17.23
CA SER A 230 15.94 3.00 -17.33
C SER A 230 15.72 3.32 -18.82
N PRO A 231 14.47 3.42 -19.31
CA PRO A 231 14.22 3.80 -20.69
C PRO A 231 14.87 5.16 -20.96
N THR A 232 15.89 5.18 -21.83
CA THR A 232 16.65 6.37 -22.24
C THR A 232 15.82 7.26 -23.18
N GLY A 233 14.57 7.55 -22.83
CA GLY A 233 13.55 8.01 -23.77
C GLY A 233 12.54 9.01 -23.24
N TYR A 234 12.80 9.71 -22.14
CA TYR A 234 12.09 10.96 -21.85
C TYR A 234 13.07 12.12 -22.02
N LYS A 235 13.23 12.59 -23.27
CA LYS A 235 13.67 13.96 -23.49
C LYS A 235 12.57 14.86 -22.91
N ARG A 236 12.88 15.57 -21.84
CA ARG A 236 12.07 16.73 -21.42
C ARG A 236 12.15 17.81 -22.48
#